data_AF-A0A833WID6-F1
#
_entry.id   AF-A0A833WID6-F1
#
_cell.length_a   1.000
_cell.length_b   1.000
_cell.length_c   1.000
_cell.angle_alpha   90.00
_cell.angle_beta   90.00
_cell.angle_gamma   90.00
#
_symmetry.space_group_name_H-M   'P 1'
#
loop_
_entity.id
_entity.type
_entity.pdbx_description
1 polymer ?
#
loop_
_entity_poly.entity_id
_entity_poly.type
_entity_poly.pdbx_seq_one_letter_code
_entity_poly.pdbx_strand_id
1 'polypeptide(L)'
;MQGSGGSGWEAQKRESKNVTILDCVATGARINSPRSLEACRRMGFKPSELLPKTVVEFLDQGVNRKYSLVEKEAAVLRHEHFEQLRQQKVETVRAEREAIINGLGPAPPSTALLAGTGNTSPVPMLQQQVAPGFPPRRLQSARHWEGNSEEPEALAGSTLLQLEERRLAKIKLRQQKDIQNAIEMEAKLARLQEENAQRAAEEAKRQEEQQRKMKTRRMQLAAAKHEKELTKKRDEDQEAESAKLGDDRKPNVNESLRRRPKRRRVYER
;
A
#
# COMPACT_ATOMS: atom_id res chain seq x y z
N MET A 1 48.14 -41.68 42.02
CA MET A 1 48.03 -40.38 42.71
C MET A 1 48.33 -39.32 41.65
N GLN A 2 47.31 -38.76 41.00
CA GLN A 2 46.56 -37.55 41.39
C GLN A 2 47.46 -36.32 41.56
N GLY A 3 47.21 -35.28 40.75
CA GLY A 3 47.88 -33.99 40.78
C GLY A 3 47.63 -33.19 39.48
N SER A 4 46.39 -32.76 39.26
CA SER A 4 46.00 -31.34 39.35
C SER A 4 46.38 -30.49 38.12
N GLY A 5 45.75 -30.80 36.98
CA GLY A 5 45.54 -29.82 35.91
C GLY A 5 44.26 -29.06 36.21
N GLY A 6 44.37 -27.96 36.96
CA GLY A 6 43.26 -27.06 37.25
C GLY A 6 42.75 -26.46 35.94
N SER A 7 41.66 -27.03 35.42
CA SER A 7 40.81 -26.39 34.44
C SER A 7 40.34 -25.06 35.04
N GLY A 8 40.88 -23.96 34.56
CA GLY A 8 40.37 -22.63 34.84
C GLY A 8 38.96 -22.54 34.30
N TRP A 9 37.98 -22.92 35.13
CA TRP A 9 36.59 -22.52 35.02
C TRP A 9 36.53 -21.02 35.36
N GLU A 10 37.21 -20.20 34.57
CA GLU A 10 36.91 -18.78 34.52
C GLU A 10 35.70 -18.62 33.61
N ALA A 11 34.59 -19.20 34.08
CA ALA A 11 33.26 -18.80 33.69
C ALA A 11 33.16 -17.33 34.07
N GLN A 12 33.57 -16.46 33.15
CA GLN A 12 33.10 -15.10 33.10
C GLN A 12 31.60 -15.18 33.37
N LYS A 13 31.19 -14.75 34.57
CA LYS A 13 29.88 -14.21 34.81
C LYS A 13 29.74 -13.07 33.82
N ARG A 14 29.40 -13.40 32.56
CA ARG A 14 28.72 -12.49 31.67
C ARG A 14 27.50 -12.13 32.48
N GLU A 15 27.47 -10.91 33.02
CA GLU A 15 26.22 -10.27 33.39
C GLU A 15 25.29 -10.52 32.21
N SER A 16 24.31 -11.40 32.41
CA SER A 16 23.31 -11.72 31.41
C SER A 16 22.51 -10.44 31.22
N LYS A 17 23.00 -9.57 30.33
CA LYS A 17 22.30 -8.34 29.98
C LYS A 17 20.91 -8.76 29.54
N ASN A 18 19.91 -8.16 30.19
CA ASN A 18 18.52 -8.42 29.88
C ASN A 18 18.23 -7.86 28.48
N VAL A 19 18.21 -8.74 27.48
CA VAL A 19 17.79 -8.48 26.10
C VAL A 19 16.28 -8.28 26.11
N THR A 20 15.88 -7.03 25.86
CA THR A 20 14.49 -6.61 25.68
C THR A 20 14.01 -6.82 24.24
N ILE A 21 12.75 -6.51 23.96
CA ILE A 21 12.20 -6.52 22.59
C ILE A 21 12.97 -5.53 21.70
N LEU A 22 13.36 -4.38 22.23
CA LEU A 22 14.11 -3.36 21.48
C LEU A 22 15.49 -3.88 21.10
N ASP A 23 16.18 -4.54 22.04
CA ASP A 23 17.49 -5.14 21.80
C ASP A 23 17.41 -6.30 20.81
N CYS A 24 16.36 -7.11 20.90
CA CYS A 24 16.07 -8.20 19.95
C CYS A 24 15.90 -7.67 18.52
N VAL A 25 15.23 -6.53 18.34
CA VAL A 25 15.04 -5.92 17.02
C VAL A 25 16.35 -5.35 16.49
N ALA A 26 17.16 -4.71 17.34
CA ALA A 26 18.40 -4.08 16.93
C ALA A 26 19.55 -5.08 16.68
N THR A 27 19.64 -6.13 17.49
CA THR A 27 20.80 -7.05 17.51
C THR A 27 20.48 -8.46 17.00
N GLY A 28 19.20 -8.80 16.85
CA GLY A 28 18.78 -10.18 16.58
C GLY A 28 19.00 -11.13 17.76
N ALA A 29 19.34 -10.62 18.95
CA ALA A 29 19.51 -11.43 20.14
C ALA A 29 18.18 -11.97 20.68
N ARG A 30 18.19 -13.18 21.25
CA ARG A 30 17.00 -13.78 21.84
C ARG A 30 16.54 -13.01 23.08
N ILE A 31 15.26 -12.69 23.13
CA ILE A 31 14.62 -12.04 24.27
C ILE A 31 14.77 -12.91 25.52
N ASN A 32 15.30 -12.33 26.58
CA ASN A 32 15.43 -12.97 27.90
C ASN A 32 14.86 -12.09 29.04
N SER A 33 14.46 -10.85 28.75
CA SER A 33 13.90 -9.95 29.75
C SER A 33 12.53 -10.45 30.26
N PRO A 34 12.30 -10.56 31.58
CA PRO A 34 11.04 -11.08 32.14
C PRO A 34 9.79 -10.34 31.65
N ARG A 35 9.85 -9.01 31.58
CA ARG A 35 8.71 -8.18 31.11
C ARG A 35 8.41 -8.38 29.63
N SER A 36 9.46 -8.57 28.82
CA SER A 36 9.33 -8.84 27.39
C SER A 36 8.78 -10.25 27.13
N LEU A 37 9.19 -11.24 27.91
CA LEU A 37 8.64 -12.59 27.83
C LEU A 37 7.18 -12.63 28.28
N GLU A 38 6.82 -11.91 29.33
CA GLU A 38 5.43 -11.79 29.78
C GLU A 38 4.55 -11.10 28.73
N ALA A 39 5.03 -10.03 28.09
CA ALA A 39 4.32 -9.39 26.99
C ALA A 39 4.08 -10.36 25.81
N CYS A 40 5.10 -11.14 25.42
CA CYS A 40 4.95 -12.17 24.39
C CYS A 40 3.90 -13.22 24.77
N ARG A 41 3.92 -13.67 26.04
CA ARG A 41 2.97 -14.65 26.58
C ARG A 41 1.53 -14.14 26.57
N ARG A 42 1.31 -12.88 26.95
CA ARG A 42 -0.03 -12.25 26.95
C ARG A 42 -0.61 -12.09 25.55
N MET A 43 0.24 -11.75 24.58
CA MET A 43 -0.15 -11.60 23.19
C MET A 43 -0.24 -12.92 22.41
N GLY A 44 0.22 -14.03 23.00
CA GLY A 44 0.23 -15.35 22.36
C GLY A 44 1.31 -15.51 21.28
N PHE A 45 2.36 -14.69 21.29
CA PHE A 45 3.47 -14.79 20.33
C PHE A 45 4.67 -15.53 20.91
N LYS A 46 5.35 -16.34 20.08
CA LYS A 46 6.61 -16.97 20.49
C LYS A 46 7.77 -15.97 20.33
N PRO A 47 8.71 -15.89 21.29
CA PRO A 47 9.87 -15.00 21.16
C PRO A 47 10.71 -15.22 19.90
N SER A 48 10.73 -16.45 19.37
CA SER A 48 11.41 -16.79 18.12
C SER A 48 10.79 -16.17 16.87
N GLU A 49 9.51 -15.78 16.91
CA GLU A 49 8.81 -15.15 15.77
C GLU A 49 9.15 -13.66 15.61
N LEU A 50 9.72 -13.05 16.65
CA LEU A 50 10.14 -11.64 16.64
C LEU A 50 11.56 -11.45 16.12
N LEU A 51 12.29 -12.55 15.90
CA LEU A 51 13.66 -12.52 15.38
C LEU A 51 13.66 -12.18 13.88
N PRO A 52 14.56 -11.30 13.43
CA PRO A 52 14.73 -11.05 12.00
C PRO A 52 15.22 -12.32 11.33
N LYS A 53 14.74 -12.56 10.10
CA LYS A 53 15.15 -13.70 9.28
C LYS A 53 15.75 -13.19 7.98
N THR A 54 16.72 -13.91 7.45
CA THR A 54 17.30 -13.55 6.15
C THR A 54 16.53 -14.18 5.00
N VAL A 55 16.57 -13.58 3.80
CA VAL A 55 15.95 -14.16 2.58
C VAL A 55 16.43 -15.59 2.32
N VAL A 56 17.68 -15.91 2.68
CA VAL A 56 18.27 -17.24 2.53
C VAL A 56 17.52 -18.30 3.33
N GLU A 57 16.93 -17.95 4.47
CA GLU A 57 16.14 -18.88 5.28
C GLU A 57 14.80 -19.27 4.63
N PHE A 58 14.34 -18.47 3.66
CA PHE A 58 13.12 -18.74 2.90
C PHE A 58 13.39 -19.51 1.60
N LEU A 59 14.65 -19.81 1.29
CA LEU A 59 15.00 -20.75 0.23
C LEU A 59 14.92 -22.17 0.79
N ASP A 60 14.30 -23.09 0.04
CA ASP A 60 14.20 -24.49 0.44
C ASP A 60 15.60 -25.07 0.63
N GLN A 61 15.86 -25.68 1.80
CA GLN A 61 17.16 -26.20 2.21
C GLN A 61 17.54 -27.51 1.49
N GLY A 62 17.29 -27.60 0.19
CA GLY A 62 17.81 -28.66 -0.65
C GLY A 62 19.31 -28.50 -0.80
N VAL A 63 20.09 -29.30 -0.08
CA VAL A 63 21.56 -29.32 -0.15
C VAL A 63 21.98 -29.49 -1.62
N ASN A 64 22.74 -28.52 -2.16
CA ASN A 64 23.27 -28.50 -3.53
C ASN A 64 22.27 -28.27 -4.69
N ARG A 65 21.13 -27.62 -4.47
CA ARG A 65 20.31 -27.11 -5.60
C ARG A 65 20.74 -25.71 -6.04
N LYS A 66 20.83 -25.52 -7.36
CA LYS A 66 20.90 -24.19 -7.97
C LYS A 66 19.49 -23.61 -7.98
N TYR A 67 19.27 -22.52 -7.25
CA TYR A 67 17.96 -21.86 -7.21
C TYR A 67 17.66 -21.15 -8.53
N SER A 68 16.46 -21.38 -9.07
CA SER A 68 15.93 -20.63 -10.20
C SER A 68 15.70 -19.16 -9.84
N LEU A 69 15.69 -18.27 -10.84
CA LEU A 69 15.36 -16.86 -10.64
C LEU A 69 13.98 -16.70 -9.96
N VAL A 70 13.00 -17.49 -10.39
CA VAL A 70 11.64 -17.49 -9.84
C VAL A 70 11.62 -17.89 -8.36
N GLU A 71 12.47 -18.84 -7.95
CA GLU A 71 12.54 -19.28 -6.54
C GLU A 71 13.16 -18.19 -5.65
N LYS A 72 14.15 -17.45 -6.17
CA LYS A 72 14.75 -16.31 -5.48
C LYS A 72 13.74 -15.19 -5.32
N GLU A 73 12.98 -14.86 -6.36
CA GLU A 73 11.91 -13.86 -6.30
C GLU A 73 10.81 -14.27 -5.32
N ALA A 74 10.38 -15.54 -5.35
CA ALA A 74 9.40 -16.06 -4.41
C ALA A 74 9.90 -16.02 -2.95
N ALA A 75 11.20 -16.26 -2.72
CA ALA A 75 11.80 -16.14 -1.39
C ALA A 75 11.83 -14.70 -0.89
N VAL A 76 12.11 -13.73 -1.78
CA VAL A 76 12.03 -12.29 -1.45
C VAL A 76 10.61 -11.91 -1.04
N LEU A 77 9.59 -12.31 -1.80
CA LEU A 77 8.19 -12.02 -1.47
C LEU A 77 7.77 -12.65 -0.13
N ARG A 78 8.18 -13.89 0.14
CA ARG A 78 7.93 -14.54 1.44
C ARG A 78 8.61 -13.81 2.59
N HIS A 79 9.85 -13.38 2.39
CA HIS A 79 10.61 -12.62 3.37
C HIS A 79 9.98 -11.25 3.65
N GLU A 80 9.58 -10.51 2.62
CA GLU A 80 8.89 -9.21 2.77
C GLU A 80 7.59 -9.36 3.56
N HIS A 81 6.78 -10.35 3.22
CA HIS A 81 5.55 -10.63 3.95
C HIS A 81 5.81 -11.03 5.41
N PHE A 82 6.84 -11.83 5.65
CA PHE A 82 7.26 -12.19 7.01
C PHE A 82 7.70 -10.96 7.81
N GLU A 83 8.52 -10.07 7.24
CA GLU A 83 8.99 -8.87 7.93
C GLU A 83 7.84 -7.91 8.25
N GLN A 84 6.84 -7.78 7.36
CA GLN A 84 5.63 -7.01 7.63
C GLN A 84 4.87 -7.57 8.85
N LEU A 85 4.57 -8.87 8.87
CA LEU A 85 3.89 -9.52 10.00
C LEU A 85 4.71 -9.46 11.28
N ARG A 86 6.03 -9.65 11.17
CA ARG A 86 6.96 -9.54 12.29
C ARG A 86 6.89 -8.14 12.89
N GLN A 87 6.92 -7.09 12.07
CA GLN A 87 6.87 -5.71 12.54
C GLN A 87 5.58 -5.40 13.29
N GLN A 88 4.43 -5.87 12.79
CA GLN A 88 3.14 -5.76 13.48
C GLN A 88 3.15 -6.46 14.85
N LYS A 89 3.72 -7.68 14.91
CA LYS A 89 3.87 -8.42 16.17
C LYS A 89 4.80 -7.68 17.14
N VAL A 90 5.94 -7.18 16.66
CA VAL A 90 6.91 -6.42 17.46
C VAL A 90 6.24 -5.18 18.08
N GLU A 91 5.47 -4.42 17.30
CA GLU A 91 4.76 -3.23 17.77
C GLU A 91 3.72 -3.59 18.84
N THR A 92 2.95 -4.63 18.59
CA THR A 92 1.95 -5.14 19.54
C THR A 92 2.58 -5.55 20.87
N VAL A 93 3.66 -6.33 20.84
CA VAL A 93 4.36 -6.76 22.05
C VAL A 93 5.08 -5.59 22.72
N ARG A 94 5.58 -4.61 21.95
CA ARG A 94 6.15 -3.38 22.50
C ARG A 94 5.11 -2.61 23.31
N ALA A 95 3.92 -2.42 22.77
CA ALA A 95 2.83 -1.74 23.46
C ALA A 95 2.43 -2.48 24.76
N GLU A 96 2.31 -3.81 24.71
CA GLU A 96 1.99 -4.61 25.91
C GLU A 96 3.12 -4.55 26.95
N ARG A 97 4.38 -4.56 26.53
CA ARG A 97 5.51 -4.37 27.45
C ARG A 97 5.43 -3.02 28.17
N GLU A 98 5.11 -1.94 27.46
CA GLU A 98 4.93 -0.63 28.08
C GLU A 98 3.72 -0.60 29.02
N ALA A 99 2.62 -1.28 28.67
CA ALA A 99 1.47 -1.43 29.56
C ALA A 99 1.86 -2.12 30.88
N ILE A 100 2.65 -3.20 30.81
CA ILE A 100 3.20 -3.88 32.00
C ILE A 100 4.08 -2.94 32.83
N ILE A 101 4.94 -2.15 32.18
CA ILE A 101 5.83 -1.19 32.87
C ILE A 101 5.02 -0.12 33.59
N ASN A 102 3.95 0.37 32.96
CA ASN A 102 3.07 1.39 33.50
C ASN A 102 2.06 0.84 34.53
N GLY A 103 2.11 -0.46 34.83
CA GLY A 103 1.18 -1.10 35.78
C GLY A 103 -0.26 -1.18 35.28
N LEU A 104 -0.48 -0.94 33.99
CA LEU A 104 -1.77 -1.16 33.34
C LEU A 104 -1.92 -2.69 33.25
N GLY A 105 -2.94 -3.24 33.93
CA GLY A 105 -3.24 -4.67 33.91
C GLY A 105 -3.40 -5.23 32.49
N PRO A 106 -3.47 -6.56 32.31
CA PRO A 106 -3.54 -7.18 30.98
C PRO A 106 -4.60 -6.50 30.14
N ALA A 107 -4.18 -5.85 29.05
CA ALA A 107 -5.08 -5.17 28.15
C ALA A 107 -6.03 -6.23 27.54
N PRO A 108 -7.34 -5.97 27.49
CA PRO A 108 -8.27 -6.90 26.87
C PRO A 108 -7.82 -7.16 25.41
N PRO A 109 -7.98 -8.40 24.90
CA PRO A 109 -7.40 -8.83 23.62
C PRO A 109 -7.89 -8.05 22.38
N SER A 110 -8.83 -7.11 22.55
CA SER A 110 -9.42 -6.33 21.47
C SER A 110 -8.78 -4.95 21.24
N THR A 111 -7.90 -4.45 22.10
CA THR A 111 -7.34 -3.08 21.93
C THR A 111 -6.04 -3.02 21.13
N ALA A 112 -5.36 -4.15 20.91
CA ALA A 112 -4.14 -4.19 20.09
C ALA A 112 -4.42 -4.12 18.57
N LEU A 113 -5.59 -4.55 18.12
CA LEU A 113 -5.96 -4.54 16.69
C LEU A 113 -6.37 -3.16 16.15
N LEU A 114 -6.46 -2.14 17.01
CA LEU A 114 -6.84 -0.78 16.61
C LEU A 114 -5.64 0.17 16.41
N ALA A 115 -4.41 -0.31 16.65
CA ALA A 115 -3.19 0.51 16.53
C ALA A 115 -2.49 0.40 15.16
N GLY A 116 -2.96 -0.46 14.24
CA GLY A 116 -2.39 -0.61 12.90
C GLY A 116 -3.48 -0.65 11.83
N THR A 117 -3.65 0.47 11.11
CA THR A 117 -4.18 0.64 9.74
C THR A 117 -5.23 -0.39 9.26
N GLY A 118 -6.46 0.03 8.93
CA GLY A 118 -6.70 0.68 7.64
C GLY A 118 -6.54 -0.31 6.47
N ASN A 119 -7.68 -0.69 5.88
CA ASN A 119 -7.85 -1.50 4.66
C ASN A 119 -7.47 -3.00 4.71
N THR A 120 -8.47 -3.84 5.00
CA THR A 120 -8.95 -4.86 4.05
C THR A 120 -10.44 -5.14 4.31
N SER A 121 -11.20 -5.36 3.24
CA SER A 121 -12.67 -5.43 3.16
C SER A 121 -13.30 -6.71 3.76
N PRO A 122 -14.64 -6.77 3.88
CA PRO A 122 -15.34 -7.51 4.94
C PRO A 122 -15.86 -8.89 4.52
N VAL A 123 -16.04 -9.78 5.50
CA VAL A 123 -16.91 -10.96 5.41
C VAL A 123 -17.41 -11.36 6.81
N PRO A 124 -18.57 -12.03 6.95
CA PRO A 124 -19.71 -11.49 7.67
C PRO A 124 -19.95 -12.18 9.01
N MET A 125 -20.89 -11.60 9.77
CA MET A 125 -21.53 -12.18 10.94
C MET A 125 -21.78 -13.69 10.79
N LEU A 126 -21.34 -14.46 11.78
CA LEU A 126 -21.97 -15.74 12.13
C LEU A 126 -22.23 -15.78 13.64
N GLN A 127 -23.49 -15.50 13.96
CA GLN A 127 -24.34 -16.19 14.92
C GLN A 127 -23.60 -17.06 15.95
N GLN A 128 -23.47 -16.50 17.16
CA GLN A 128 -23.02 -17.19 18.36
C GLN A 128 -24.10 -18.22 18.77
N GLN A 129 -23.93 -19.48 18.35
CA GLN A 129 -24.58 -20.63 18.98
C GLN A 129 -23.78 -21.03 20.21
N VAL A 130 -24.42 -20.97 21.37
CA VAL A 130 -23.87 -21.46 22.64
C VAL A 130 -24.16 -22.96 22.72
N ALA A 131 -23.10 -23.78 22.80
CA ALA A 131 -23.22 -25.21 23.02
C ALA A 131 -23.61 -25.53 24.48
N PRO A 132 -24.52 -26.48 24.75
CA PRO A 132 -24.82 -26.93 26.10
C PRO A 132 -23.82 -28.02 26.52
N GLY A 133 -23.11 -27.82 27.63
CA GLY A 133 -22.28 -28.92 28.19
C GLY A 133 -21.03 -28.58 28.99
N PHE A 134 -20.74 -27.31 29.30
CA PHE A 134 -19.62 -26.98 30.19
C PHE A 134 -20.11 -26.62 31.61
N PRO A 135 -19.65 -27.33 32.66
CA PRO A 135 -20.07 -27.04 34.03
C PRO A 135 -19.45 -25.71 34.51
N PRO A 136 -20.22 -24.85 35.22
CA PRO A 136 -19.69 -23.60 35.73
C PRO A 136 -18.68 -23.86 36.85
N ARG A 137 -17.49 -23.25 36.73
CA ARG A 137 -16.52 -23.18 37.84
C ARG A 137 -17.16 -22.49 39.04
N ARG A 138 -17.11 -23.16 40.20
CA ARG A 138 -17.38 -22.61 41.54
C ARG A 138 -16.72 -21.23 41.69
N LEU A 139 -17.52 -20.17 41.87
CA LEU A 139 -17.06 -18.96 42.52
C LEU A 139 -16.88 -19.27 44.01
N GLN A 140 -15.66 -19.15 44.51
CA GLN A 140 -15.43 -19.09 45.95
C GLN A 140 -15.89 -17.72 46.45
N SER A 141 -16.98 -17.77 47.21
CA SER A 141 -17.43 -16.87 48.28
C SER A 141 -16.56 -15.63 48.52
N ALA A 142 -17.09 -14.48 48.14
CA ALA A 142 -16.70 -13.20 48.71
C ALA A 142 -17.15 -13.14 50.17
N ARG A 143 -16.27 -12.62 51.03
CA ARG A 143 -16.48 -12.48 52.46
C ARG A 143 -17.67 -11.58 52.76
N HIS A 144 -18.54 -12.11 53.62
CA HIS A 144 -19.59 -11.45 54.39
C HIS A 144 -18.98 -10.35 55.26
N TRP A 145 -19.41 -9.11 55.05
CA TRP A 145 -19.19 -8.00 55.98
C TRP A 145 -20.55 -7.73 56.64
N GLU A 146 -20.63 -7.95 57.95
CA GLU A 146 -21.84 -7.73 58.75
C GLU A 146 -21.58 -6.68 59.82
N GLY A 147 -22.56 -5.79 59.96
CA GLY A 147 -22.74 -4.84 61.07
C GLY A 147 -22.14 -3.45 60.80
N ASN A 148 -22.80 -2.34 61.13
CA ASN A 148 -24.10 -2.05 61.72
C ASN A 148 -24.24 -0.52 61.62
N SER A 149 -25.37 0.06 61.20
CA SER A 149 -25.81 1.41 61.63
C SER A 149 -27.17 1.75 61.03
N GLU A 150 -28.04 2.22 61.92
CA GLU A 150 -29.45 2.52 61.74
C GLU A 150 -29.69 3.80 60.91
N GLU A 151 -30.75 3.74 60.09
CA GLU A 151 -31.56 4.73 59.35
C GLU A 151 -31.45 6.26 59.65
N PRO A 152 -31.63 7.17 58.64
CA PRO A 152 -32.98 7.49 58.14
C PRO A 152 -33.18 7.64 56.61
N GLU A 153 -34.17 6.91 56.12
CA GLU A 153 -34.57 6.60 54.73
C GLU A 153 -35.20 7.74 53.89
N ALA A 154 -35.27 8.98 54.40
CA ALA A 154 -36.06 10.03 53.73
C ALA A 154 -35.25 11.02 52.85
N LEU A 155 -33.91 10.96 52.84
CA LEU A 155 -33.05 11.83 52.01
C LEU A 155 -32.21 11.10 50.96
N ALA A 156 -32.15 9.77 51.01
CA ALA A 156 -31.33 8.94 50.13
C ALA A 156 -31.80 8.91 48.66
N GLY A 157 -33.09 9.14 48.41
CA GLY A 157 -33.64 9.20 47.05
C GLY A 157 -33.08 10.37 46.23
N SER A 158 -32.80 11.51 46.88
CA SER A 158 -32.25 12.71 46.21
C SER A 158 -30.77 12.53 45.83
N THR A 159 -29.98 11.85 46.67
CA THR A 159 -28.55 11.61 46.43
C THR A 159 -28.31 10.51 45.39
N LEU A 160 -29.13 9.45 45.38
CA LEU A 160 -29.04 8.38 44.39
C LEU A 160 -29.37 8.90 42.98
N LEU A 161 -30.44 9.69 42.85
CA LEU A 161 -30.87 10.23 41.57
C LEU A 161 -29.83 11.21 40.99
N GLN A 162 -29.20 12.05 41.84
CA GLN A 162 -28.08 12.90 41.44
C GLN A 162 -26.84 12.10 41.00
N LEU A 163 -26.55 10.97 41.66
CA LEU A 163 -25.46 10.08 41.27
C LEU A 163 -25.74 9.40 39.92
N GLU A 164 -26.98 8.99 39.68
CA GLU A 164 -27.42 8.44 38.39
C GLU A 164 -27.36 9.47 37.27
N GLU A 165 -27.82 10.70 37.50
CA GLU A 165 -27.69 11.82 36.56
C GLU A 165 -26.22 12.07 36.20
N ARG A 166 -25.33 12.10 37.21
CA ARG A 166 -23.89 12.26 36.99
C ARG A 166 -23.29 11.10 36.20
N ARG A 167 -23.76 9.86 36.42
CA ARG A 167 -23.35 8.68 35.66
C ARG A 167 -23.81 8.77 34.21
N LEU A 168 -25.07 9.13 33.98
CA LEU A 168 -25.63 9.30 32.64
C LEU A 168 -24.95 10.42 31.88
N ALA A 169 -24.64 11.56 32.52
CA ALA A 169 -23.89 12.65 31.91
C ALA A 169 -22.49 12.21 31.46
N LYS A 170 -21.78 11.42 32.28
CA LYS A 170 -20.46 10.87 31.92
C LYS A 170 -20.55 9.88 30.75
N ILE A 171 -21.61 9.07 30.68
CA ILE A 171 -21.84 8.14 29.57
C ILE A 171 -22.12 8.92 28.29
N LYS A 172 -23.04 9.89 28.34
CA LYS A 172 -23.36 10.77 27.20
C LYS A 172 -22.13 11.52 26.69
N LEU A 173 -21.32 12.07 27.59
CA LEU A 173 -20.09 12.77 27.22
C LEU A 173 -19.08 11.85 26.53
N ARG A 174 -18.94 10.60 27.01
CA ARG A 174 -18.10 9.60 26.34
C ARG A 174 -18.63 9.28 24.95
N GLN A 175 -19.92 8.95 24.83
CA GLN A 175 -20.56 8.67 23.55
C GLN A 175 -20.42 9.84 22.58
N GLN A 176 -20.61 11.07 23.05
CA GLN A 176 -20.43 12.27 22.23
C GLN A 176 -18.99 12.41 21.74
N LYS A 177 -18.00 12.17 22.60
CA LYS A 177 -16.59 12.19 22.22
C LYS A 177 -16.26 11.08 21.21
N ASP A 178 -16.81 9.88 21.39
CA ASP A 178 -16.60 8.76 20.48
C ASP A 178 -17.22 9.04 19.11
N ILE A 179 -18.43 9.59 19.07
CA ILE A 179 -19.09 10.05 17.83
C ILE A 179 -18.26 11.15 17.16
N GLN A 180 -17.78 12.13 17.93
CA GLN A 180 -16.99 13.23 17.38
C GLN A 180 -15.66 12.73 16.78
N ASN A 181 -15.00 11.78 17.45
CA ASN A 181 -13.80 11.14 16.93
C ASN A 181 -14.09 10.32 15.67
N ALA A 182 -15.22 9.61 15.62
CA ALA A 182 -15.65 8.88 14.43
C ALA A 182 -15.88 9.81 13.22
N ILE A 183 -16.58 10.94 13.44
CA ILE A 183 -16.79 11.96 12.40
C ILE A 183 -15.46 12.56 11.92
N GLU A 184 -14.53 12.84 12.84
CA GLU A 184 -13.22 13.37 12.46
C GLU A 184 -12.41 12.37 11.62
N MET A 185 -12.46 11.08 11.97
CA MET A 185 -11.81 10.02 11.20
C MET A 185 -12.46 9.83 9.83
N GLU A 186 -13.80 9.86 9.74
CA GLU A 186 -14.54 9.82 8.48
C GLU A 186 -14.16 11.00 7.58
N ALA A 187 -14.09 12.22 8.13
CA ALA A 187 -13.67 13.41 7.40
C ALA A 187 -12.22 13.32 6.89
N LYS A 188 -11.30 12.75 7.67
CA LYS A 188 -9.91 12.51 7.24
C LYS A 188 -9.84 11.49 6.10
N LEU A 189 -10.61 10.40 6.19
CA LEU A 189 -10.69 9.39 5.13
C LEU A 189 -11.30 9.96 3.86
N ALA A 190 -12.37 10.76 3.96
CA ALA A 190 -12.99 11.42 2.82
C ALA A 190 -12.01 12.36 2.10
N ARG A 191 -11.24 13.18 2.84
CA ARG A 191 -10.20 14.04 2.26
C ARG A 191 -9.12 13.26 1.53
N LEU A 192 -8.66 12.15 2.11
CA LEU A 192 -7.65 11.30 1.48
C LEU A 192 -8.18 10.63 0.21
N GLN A 193 -9.42 10.16 0.24
CA GLN A 193 -10.09 9.59 -0.95
C GLN A 193 -10.26 10.64 -2.05
N GLU A 194 -10.66 11.86 -1.67
CA GLU A 194 -10.80 12.97 -2.62
C GLU A 194 -9.45 13.36 -3.23
N GLU A 195 -8.39 13.49 -2.42
CA GLU A 195 -7.05 13.81 -2.92
C GLU A 195 -6.52 12.74 -3.87
N ASN A 196 -6.71 11.46 -3.53
CA ASN A 196 -6.35 10.35 -4.41
C ASN A 196 -7.15 10.35 -5.72
N ALA A 197 -8.46 10.62 -5.65
CA ALA A 197 -9.30 10.74 -6.83
C ALA A 197 -8.88 11.94 -7.70
N GLN A 198 -8.50 13.06 -7.09
CA GLN A 198 -8.00 14.25 -7.79
C GLN A 198 -6.67 13.96 -8.50
N ARG A 199 -5.71 13.32 -7.82
CA ARG A 199 -4.42 12.91 -8.44
C ARG A 199 -4.64 11.95 -9.60
N ALA A 200 -5.51 10.94 -9.43
CA ALA A 200 -5.85 10.00 -10.49
C ALA A 200 -6.53 10.69 -11.69
N ALA A 201 -7.43 11.64 -11.44
CA ALA A 201 -8.08 12.42 -12.49
C ALA A 201 -7.09 13.34 -13.23
N GLU A 202 -6.11 13.92 -12.54
CA GLU A 202 -5.06 14.73 -13.16
C GLU A 202 -4.14 13.89 -14.04
N GLU A 203 -3.70 12.72 -13.56
CA GLU A 203 -2.90 11.78 -14.35
C GLU A 203 -3.67 11.28 -15.58
N ALA A 204 -4.96 10.97 -15.44
CA ALA A 204 -5.83 10.62 -16.55
C ALA A 204 -5.94 11.75 -17.59
N LYS A 205 -6.09 13.01 -17.15
CA LYS A 205 -6.08 14.17 -18.05
C LYS A 205 -4.75 14.32 -18.79
N ARG A 206 -3.62 14.14 -18.12
CA ARG A 206 -2.29 14.18 -18.77
C ARG A 206 -2.16 13.08 -19.82
N GLN A 207 -2.60 11.86 -19.52
CA GLN A 207 -2.59 10.75 -20.46
C GLN A 207 -3.51 11.02 -21.66
N GLU A 208 -4.71 11.54 -21.42
CA GLU A 208 -5.65 11.91 -22.48
C GLU A 208 -5.06 13.01 -23.38
N GLU A 209 -4.42 14.03 -22.81
CA GLU A 209 -3.79 15.10 -23.59
C GLU A 209 -2.62 14.56 -24.44
N GLN A 210 -1.80 13.65 -23.90
CA GLN A 210 -0.76 12.97 -24.66
C GLN A 210 -1.34 12.14 -25.80
N GLN A 211 -2.42 11.38 -25.54
CA GLN A 211 -3.10 10.61 -26.58
C GLN A 211 -3.72 11.52 -27.64
N ARG A 212 -4.34 12.63 -27.25
CA ARG A 212 -4.90 13.63 -28.17
C ARG A 212 -3.79 14.25 -29.02
N LYS A 213 -2.67 14.68 -28.44
CA LYS A 213 -1.51 15.20 -29.18
C LYS A 213 -0.98 14.17 -30.19
N MET A 214 -0.85 12.91 -29.78
CA MET A 214 -0.42 11.83 -30.69
C MET A 214 -1.42 11.59 -31.82
N LYS A 215 -2.73 11.58 -31.54
CA LYS A 215 -3.79 11.45 -32.55
C LYS A 215 -3.80 12.64 -33.51
N THR A 216 -3.71 13.86 -33.02
CA THR A 216 -3.65 15.08 -33.85
C THR A 216 -2.43 15.06 -34.76
N ARG A 217 -1.25 14.67 -34.25
CA ARG A 217 -0.04 14.53 -35.06
C ARG A 217 -0.20 13.48 -36.16
N ARG A 218 -0.82 12.33 -35.85
CA ARG A 218 -1.12 11.29 -36.86
C ARG A 218 -2.10 11.80 -37.92
N MET A 219 -3.16 12.49 -37.51
CA MET A 219 -4.15 13.07 -38.41
C MET A 219 -3.54 14.14 -39.32
N GLN A 220 -2.69 15.04 -38.80
CA GLN A 220 -1.98 16.04 -39.59
C GLN A 220 -1.03 15.41 -40.61
N LEU A 221 -0.29 14.37 -40.23
CA LEU A 221 0.59 13.65 -41.16
C LEU A 221 -0.22 12.95 -42.26
N ALA A 222 -1.39 12.41 -41.96
CA ALA A 222 -2.28 11.80 -42.95
C ALA A 222 -2.86 12.86 -43.90
N ALA A 223 -3.33 14.00 -43.37
CA ALA A 223 -3.85 15.11 -44.16
C ALA A 223 -2.77 15.70 -45.08
N ALA A 224 -1.55 15.93 -44.58
CA ALA A 224 -0.44 16.44 -45.38
C ALA A 224 0.00 15.47 -46.48
N LYS A 225 -0.12 14.15 -46.27
CA LYS A 225 0.10 13.14 -47.32
C LYS A 225 -0.97 13.22 -48.40
N HIS A 226 -2.24 13.30 -48.00
CA HIS A 226 -3.35 13.40 -48.93
C HIS A 226 -3.31 14.70 -49.75
N GLU A 227 -2.97 15.83 -49.12
CA GLU A 227 -2.82 17.11 -49.81
C GLU A 227 -1.72 17.06 -50.87
N LYS A 228 -0.54 16.49 -50.55
CA LYS A 228 0.54 16.28 -51.51
C LYS A 228 0.14 15.38 -52.68
N GLU A 229 -0.71 14.38 -52.44
CA GLU A 229 -1.23 13.52 -53.51
C GLU A 229 -2.18 14.30 -54.44
N LEU A 230 -3.05 15.13 -53.88
CA LEU A 230 -3.95 15.99 -54.66
C LEU A 230 -3.20 17.06 -55.46
N THR A 231 -2.19 17.70 -54.88
CA THR A 231 -1.37 18.68 -55.62
C THR A 231 -0.58 18.00 -56.73
N LYS A 232 0.01 16.83 -56.46
CA LYS A 232 0.71 16.06 -57.50
C LYS A 232 -0.19 15.70 -58.67
N LYS A 233 -1.43 15.25 -58.39
CA LYS A 233 -2.43 14.99 -59.45
C LYS A 233 -2.77 16.25 -60.24
N ARG A 234 -2.95 17.38 -59.56
CA ARG A 234 -3.22 18.67 -60.21
C ARG A 234 -2.08 19.13 -61.11
N ASP A 235 -0.84 18.97 -60.66
CA ASP A 235 0.34 19.35 -61.44
C ASP A 235 0.52 18.43 -62.67
N GLU A 236 0.29 17.12 -62.51
CA GLU A 236 0.29 16.15 -63.62
C GLU A 236 -0.78 16.48 -64.67
N ASP A 237 -2.00 16.82 -64.24
CA ASP A 237 -3.09 17.23 -65.13
C ASP A 237 -2.74 18.53 -65.87
N GLN A 238 -2.15 19.52 -65.18
CA GLN A 238 -1.75 20.80 -65.77
C GLN A 238 -0.56 20.63 -66.75
N GLU A 239 0.39 19.75 -66.45
CA GLU A 239 1.46 19.37 -67.37
C GLU A 239 0.90 18.66 -68.60
N ALA A 240 -0.05 17.74 -68.45
CA ALA A 240 -0.72 17.07 -69.57
C ALA A 240 -1.49 18.06 -70.46
N GLU A 241 -2.17 19.05 -69.87
CA GLU A 241 -2.84 20.12 -70.61
C GLU A 241 -1.84 21.01 -71.37
N SER A 242 -0.74 21.42 -70.73
CA SER A 242 0.28 22.25 -71.37
C SER A 242 1.08 21.50 -72.45
N ALA A 243 1.31 20.19 -72.29
CA ALA A 243 1.92 19.35 -73.31
C ALA A 243 1.04 19.22 -74.56
N LYS A 244 -0.28 19.07 -74.38
CA LYS A 244 -1.24 19.07 -75.51
C LYS A 244 -1.22 20.42 -76.26
N LEU A 245 -1.28 21.53 -75.52
CA LEU A 245 -1.24 22.88 -76.10
C LEU A 245 0.09 23.20 -76.81
N GLY A 246 1.20 22.62 -76.33
CA GLY A 246 2.52 22.73 -76.94
C GLY A 246 2.67 21.90 -78.23
N ASP A 247 2.01 20.75 -78.32
CA ASP A 247 2.02 19.92 -79.53
C ASP A 247 1.19 20.56 -80.66
N ASP A 248 0.07 21.21 -80.32
CA ASP A 248 -0.73 22.01 -81.27
C ASP A 248 0.01 23.25 -81.79
N ARG A 249 1.01 23.75 -81.05
CA ARG A 249 1.79 24.95 -81.39
C ARG A 249 3.06 24.67 -82.20
N LYS A 250 3.43 23.42 -82.49
CA LYS A 250 4.57 23.14 -83.37
C LYS A 250 4.23 23.61 -84.80
N PRO A 251 4.88 24.66 -85.32
CA PRO A 251 4.62 25.08 -86.69
C PRO A 251 5.05 23.96 -87.62
N ASN A 252 4.16 23.56 -88.52
CA ASN A 252 4.45 22.60 -89.57
C ASN A 252 5.65 23.10 -90.40
N VAL A 253 6.86 22.62 -90.07
CA VAL A 253 8.12 23.03 -90.71
C VAL A 253 8.11 22.70 -92.22
N ASN A 254 7.24 21.76 -92.63
CA ASN A 254 7.03 21.40 -94.02
C ASN A 254 6.27 22.46 -94.84
N GLU A 255 5.54 23.37 -94.19
CA GLU A 255 4.80 24.44 -94.86
C GLU A 255 5.65 25.70 -95.07
N SER A 256 6.59 25.97 -94.16
CA SER A 256 7.53 27.10 -94.26
C SER A 256 8.64 26.88 -95.30
N LEU A 257 8.99 25.63 -95.64
CA LEU A 257 9.89 25.32 -96.74
C LEU A 257 9.26 25.47 -98.14
N ARG A 258 7.93 25.38 -98.26
CA ARG A 258 7.22 25.55 -99.55
C ARG A 258 7.07 27.01 -100.00
N ARG A 259 7.27 27.98 -99.11
CA ARG A 259 7.11 29.42 -99.39
C ARG A 259 8.42 30.16 -99.71
N ARG A 260 9.53 29.47 -100.00
CA ARG A 260 10.76 30.13 -100.47
C ARG A 260 10.65 30.51 -101.96
N PRO A 261 10.70 31.80 -102.33
CA PRO A 261 10.66 32.22 -103.74
C PRO A 261 11.94 31.82 -104.47
N LYS A 262 11.80 31.20 -105.65
CA LYS A 262 12.92 30.87 -106.55
C LYS A 262 13.61 32.16 -106.99
N ARG A 263 14.85 32.38 -106.54
CA ARG A 263 15.74 33.43 -107.06
C ARG A 263 15.90 33.25 -108.58
N ARG A 264 15.32 34.14 -109.38
CA ARG A 264 15.61 34.28 -110.81
C ARG A 264 17.06 34.79 -110.94
N ARG A 265 17.94 33.98 -111.54
CA ARG A 265 19.20 34.46 -112.11
C ARG A 265 18.85 35.26 -113.36
N VAL A 266 19.11 36.55 -113.35
CA VAL A 266 19.17 37.36 -114.57
C VAL A 266 20.62 37.32 -115.03
N TYR A 267 20.85 36.75 -116.22
CA TYR A 267 22.12 36.88 -116.92
C TYR A 267 22.08 38.20 -117.70
N GLU A 268 23.04 39.09 -117.39
CA GLU A 268 23.37 40.26 -118.20
C GLU A 268 23.95 39.82 -119.56
N ARG A 269 23.48 40.46 -120.63
CA ARG A 269 24.18 40.58 -121.90
C ARG A 269 23.78 41.89 -122.57
#